data_AF-A0A418GJK0-F1
#
_entry.id   AF-A0A418GJK0-F1
#
_cell.length_a   1.000
_cell.length_b   1.000
_cell.length_c   1.000
_cell.angle_alpha   90.00
_cell.angle_beta   90.00
_cell.angle_gamma   90.00
#
_symmetry.space_group_name_H-M   'P 1'
#
loop_
_entity.id
_entity.type
_entity.pdbx_description
1 polymer ?
#
loop_
_entity_poly.entity_id
_entity_poly.type
_entity_poly.pdbx_seq_one_letter_code
_entity_poly.pdbx_strand_id
1 'polypeptide(L)'
;MTFEQPLEEYFFARLLRPDTQSCYCTAVNQFTHWRNVLPAEVTPHMVLEWRHYLLNVRCIKPVSWNHYMRHMRALYNFAIEQGLLEQFINPFQKTSLRESRKKKKTLTREQILASRKVLNQFIEREKMQRGYRSP
;
A
#
# COMPACT_ATOMS: atom_id res chain seq x y z
N MET A 1 -16.04 5.24 17.30
CA MET A 1 -15.92 4.75 15.91
C MET A 1 -14.52 4.17 15.69
N THR A 2 -14.40 2.97 15.11
CA THR A 2 -13.10 2.37 14.71
C THR A 2 -12.72 2.80 13.29
N PHE A 3 -11.55 2.41 12.79
CA PHE A 3 -11.17 2.63 11.40
C PHE A 3 -11.96 1.79 10.38
N GLU A 4 -12.67 0.75 10.83
CA GLU A 4 -13.45 -0.12 9.94
C GLU A 4 -14.67 0.61 9.39
N GLN A 5 -15.40 1.35 10.24
CA GLN A 5 -16.58 2.09 9.83
C GLN A 5 -16.34 3.07 8.65
N PRO A 6 -15.34 3.98 8.68
CA PRO A 6 -15.09 4.85 7.53
C PRO A 6 -14.59 4.08 6.31
N LEU A 7 -13.93 2.92 6.47
CA LEU A 7 -13.54 2.07 5.33
C LEU A 7 -14.77 1.44 4.66
N GLU A 8 -15.67 0.86 5.45
CA GLU A 8 -16.90 0.24 4.98
C GLU A 8 -17.78 1.25 4.24
N GLU A 9 -18.04 2.40 4.87
CA GLU A 9 -18.80 3.50 4.27
C GLU A 9 -18.15 4.00 2.98
N TYR A 10 -16.83 4.14 2.96
CA TYR A 10 -16.10 4.59 1.78
C TYR A 10 -16.17 3.57 0.63
N PHE A 11 -16.01 2.28 0.93
CA PHE A 11 -16.07 1.21 -0.07
C PHE A 11 -17.47 1.04 -0.62
N PHE A 12 -18.48 1.13 0.24
CA PHE A 12 -19.88 1.11 -0.13
C PHE A 12 -20.21 2.28 -1.07
N ALA A 13 -19.81 3.50 -0.71
CA ALA A 13 -20.08 4.70 -1.50
C ALA A 13 -19.35 4.74 -2.86
N ARG A 14 -18.16 4.15 -2.97
CA ARG A 14 -17.29 4.29 -4.16
C ARG A 14 -17.21 3.06 -5.05
N LEU A 15 -17.74 1.90 -4.62
CA LEU A 15 -17.71 0.62 -5.36
C LEU A 15 -16.33 0.30 -5.96
N LEU A 16 -15.30 0.40 -5.14
CA LEU A 16 -13.91 0.19 -5.57
C LEU A 16 -13.62 -1.29 -5.87
N ARG A 17 -12.71 -1.54 -6.82
CA ARG A 17 -12.18 -2.90 -7.08
C ARG A 17 -11.54 -3.47 -5.81
N PRO A 18 -11.60 -4.79 -5.58
CA PRO A 18 -11.02 -5.44 -4.39
C PRO A 18 -9.54 -5.10 -4.15
N ASP A 19 -8.72 -5.04 -5.20
CA ASP A 19 -7.31 -4.67 -5.09
C ASP A 19 -7.13 -3.23 -4.58
N THR A 20 -7.99 -2.31 -5.02
CA THR A 20 -7.97 -0.92 -4.56
C THR A 20 -8.38 -0.84 -3.09
N GLN A 21 -9.41 -1.59 -2.68
CA GLN A 21 -9.82 -1.67 -1.27
C GLN A 21 -8.67 -2.18 -0.39
N SER A 22 -7.94 -3.21 -0.86
CA SER A 22 -6.78 -3.75 -0.17
C SER A 22 -5.67 -2.70 0.06
N CYS A 23 -5.48 -1.75 -0.86
CA CYS A 23 -4.55 -0.64 -0.67
C CYS A 23 -4.95 0.30 0.48
N TYR A 24 -6.26 0.57 0.64
CA TYR A 24 -6.78 1.36 1.77
C TYR A 24 -6.62 0.61 3.09
N CYS A 25 -7.03 -0.66 3.14
CA CYS A 25 -6.84 -1.51 4.33
C CYS A 25 -5.36 -1.58 4.73
N THR A 26 -4.46 -1.71 3.75
CA THR A 26 -3.01 -1.71 4.00
C THR A 26 -2.56 -0.40 4.64
N ALA A 27 -3.02 0.76 4.14
CA ALA A 27 -2.62 2.05 4.69
C ALA A 27 -3.13 2.24 6.14
N VAL A 28 -4.39 1.87 6.40
CA VAL A 28 -4.99 1.90 7.74
C VAL A 28 -4.25 0.96 8.69
N ASN A 29 -4.05 -0.30 8.30
CA ASN A 29 -3.37 -1.30 9.13
C ASN A 29 -1.95 -0.87 9.49
N GLN A 30 -1.21 -0.26 8.54
CA GLN A 30 0.14 0.23 8.82
C GLN A 30 0.15 1.38 9.83
N PHE A 31 -0.90 2.20 9.87
CA PHE A 31 -1.04 3.28 10.85
C PHE A 31 -1.45 2.74 12.23
N THR A 32 -2.50 1.93 12.28
CA THR A 32 -3.05 1.38 13.53
C THR A 32 -2.09 0.41 14.21
N HIS A 33 -1.28 -0.31 13.43
CA HIS A 33 -0.20 -1.15 13.97
C HIS A 33 0.92 -0.32 14.61
N TRP A 34 1.20 0.89 14.11
CA TRP A 34 2.16 1.79 14.73
C TRP A 34 1.60 2.42 16.01
N ARG A 35 0.32 2.81 16.01
CA ARG A 35 -0.33 3.44 17.16
C ARG A 35 -1.81 3.07 17.22
N ASN A 36 -2.23 2.56 18.38
CA ASN A 36 -3.62 2.22 18.65
C ASN A 36 -4.40 3.46 19.13
N VAL A 37 -4.97 4.21 18.19
CA VAL A 37 -5.81 5.40 18.43
C VAL A 37 -7.08 5.30 17.59
N LEU A 38 -8.13 5.99 18.01
CA LEU A 38 -9.35 6.13 17.22
C LEU A 38 -9.13 7.12 16.05
N PRO A 39 -9.88 7.01 14.95
CA PRO A 39 -9.77 7.92 13.82
C PRO A 39 -9.90 9.40 14.20
N ALA A 40 -10.81 9.73 15.12
CA ALA A 40 -11.07 11.09 15.57
C ALA A 40 -9.94 11.69 16.45
N GLU A 41 -9.06 10.85 16.98
CA GLU A 41 -7.93 11.27 17.84
C GLU A 41 -6.67 11.57 17.03
N VAL A 42 -6.69 11.30 15.71
CA VAL A 42 -5.52 11.46 14.86
C VAL A 42 -5.21 12.93 14.62
N THR A 43 -4.07 13.36 15.13
CA THR A 43 -3.59 14.74 14.96
C THR A 43 -2.56 14.84 13.82
N PRO A 44 -2.38 16.04 13.22
CA PRO A 44 -1.29 16.26 12.26
C PRO A 44 0.10 15.94 12.82
N HIS A 45 0.31 16.17 14.13
CA HIS A 45 1.58 15.85 14.79
C HIS A 45 1.86 14.35 14.78
N MET A 46 0.85 13.52 15.12
CA MET A 46 0.99 12.05 15.05
C MET A 46 1.36 11.57 13.64
N VAL A 47 0.84 12.21 12.60
CA VAL A 47 1.21 11.87 11.21
C VAL A 47 2.68 12.18 10.93
N LEU A 48 3.22 13.26 11.50
CA LEU A 48 4.65 13.60 11.37
C LEU A 48 5.55 12.65 12.18
N GLU A 49 5.12 12.25 13.38
CA GLU A 49 5.79 11.21 14.18
C GLU A 49 5.83 9.88 13.41
N TRP A 50 4.70 9.49 12.82
CA TRP A 50 4.61 8.28 12.00
C TRP A 50 5.55 8.34 10.80
N ARG A 51 5.62 9.50 10.13
CA ARG A 51 6.57 9.73 9.03
C ARG A 51 8.01 9.52 9.49
N HIS A 52 8.39 10.11 10.62
CA HIS A 52 9.73 9.97 11.18
C HIS A 52 10.04 8.50 11.47
N TYR A 53 9.12 7.79 12.14
CA TYR A 53 9.25 6.38 12.44
C TYR A 53 9.42 5.52 11.16
N LEU A 54 8.55 5.70 10.17
CA LEU A 54 8.60 4.86 8.97
C LEU A 54 9.86 5.08 8.13
N LEU A 55 10.34 6.32 8.02
CA LEU A 55 11.49 6.65 7.17
C LEU A 55 12.83 6.38 7.88
N ASN A 56 12.92 6.69 9.17
CA ASN A 56 14.20 6.66 9.89
C ASN A 56 14.41 5.40 10.72
N VAL A 57 13.32 4.80 11.24
CA VAL A 57 13.40 3.58 12.07
C VAL A 57 13.13 2.34 11.22
N ARG A 58 12.05 2.35 10.44
CA ARG A 58 11.67 1.23 9.58
C ARG A 58 12.33 1.25 8.21
N CYS A 59 13.03 2.34 7.86
CA CYS A 59 13.72 2.53 6.58
C CYS A 59 12.83 2.27 5.35
N ILE A 60 11.54 2.58 5.45
CA ILE A 60 10.59 2.41 4.35
C ILE A 60 10.86 3.49 3.30
N LYS A 61 10.68 3.13 2.03
CA LYS A 61 10.90 4.04 0.90
C LYS A 61 9.84 5.16 0.88
N PRO A 62 10.19 6.39 0.48
CA PRO A 62 9.24 7.51 0.37
C PRO A 62 8.01 7.21 -0.52
N VAL A 63 8.14 6.34 -1.52
CA VAL A 63 7.01 5.92 -2.37
C VAL A 63 5.94 5.16 -1.59
N SER A 64 6.32 4.33 -0.62
CA SER A 64 5.39 3.60 0.22
C SER A 64 4.70 4.54 1.21
N TRP A 65 5.43 5.52 1.75
CA TRP A 65 4.84 6.61 2.52
C TRP A 65 3.78 7.37 1.71
N ASN A 66 4.11 7.79 0.50
CA ASN A 66 3.17 8.49 -0.38
C ASN A 66 1.95 7.66 -0.73
N HIS A 67 2.14 6.35 -0.91
CA HIS A 67 1.03 5.41 -1.09
C HIS A 67 0.10 5.45 0.12
N TYR A 68 0.62 5.31 1.34
CA TYR A 68 -0.21 5.38 2.56
C TYR A 68 -0.92 6.74 2.68
N MET A 69 -0.20 7.84 2.48
CA MET A 69 -0.78 9.20 2.58
C MET A 69 -1.88 9.45 1.56
N ARG A 70 -1.76 8.91 0.33
CA ARG A 70 -2.82 9.04 -0.68
C ARG A 70 -4.13 8.43 -0.19
N HIS A 71 -4.06 7.20 0.33
CA HIS A 71 -5.24 6.45 0.78
C HIS A 71 -5.81 7.03 2.08
N MET A 72 -4.97 7.30 3.08
CA MET A 72 -5.41 7.92 4.35
C MET A 72 -6.04 9.29 4.11
N ARG A 73 -5.47 10.13 3.25
CA ARG A 73 -6.03 11.44 2.91
C ARG A 73 -7.40 11.30 2.24
N ALA A 74 -7.54 10.43 1.24
CA ALA A 74 -8.82 10.24 0.56
C ALA A 74 -9.90 9.72 1.53
N LEU A 75 -9.54 8.78 2.40
CA LEU A 75 -10.43 8.24 3.43
C LEU A 75 -10.90 9.32 4.42
N TYR A 76 -9.98 10.11 4.96
CA TYR A 76 -10.31 11.17 5.91
C TYR A 76 -11.09 12.31 5.27
N ASN A 77 -10.78 12.70 4.03
CA ASN A 77 -11.60 13.69 3.33
C ASN A 77 -13.05 13.22 3.23
N PHE A 78 -13.27 11.98 2.79
CA PHE A 78 -14.61 11.41 2.73
C PHE A 78 -15.29 11.37 4.10
N ALA A 79 -14.61 10.87 5.13
CA ALA A 79 -15.19 10.72 6.45
C ALA A 79 -15.57 12.08 7.08
N ILE A 80 -14.78 13.13 6.84
CA ILE A 80 -15.10 14.49 7.25
C ILE A 80 -16.28 15.04 6.43
N GLU A 81 -16.27 14.87 5.11
CA GLU A 81 -17.35 15.31 4.21
C GLU A 81 -18.71 14.68 4.54
N GLN A 82 -18.72 13.43 5.02
CA GLN A 82 -19.93 12.71 5.44
C GLN A 82 -20.30 12.94 6.92
N GLY A 83 -19.52 13.74 7.67
CA GLY A 83 -19.76 13.97 9.09
C GLY A 83 -19.50 12.76 9.99
N LEU A 84 -18.78 11.73 9.49
CA LEU A 84 -18.32 10.59 10.30
C LEU A 84 -17.21 10.98 11.27
N LEU A 85 -16.49 12.07 10.96
CA LEU A 85 -15.45 12.66 11.79
C LEU A 85 -15.79 14.11 12.10
N GLU A 86 -15.73 14.47 13.38
CA GLU A 86 -16.00 15.85 13.85
C GLU A 86 -14.89 16.84 13.50
N GLN A 87 -13.69 16.33 13.18
CA GLN A 87 -12.54 17.13 12.81
C GLN A 87 -12.75 17.81 11.44
N PHE A 88 -12.64 19.13 11.40
CA PHE A 88 -12.78 19.91 10.15
C PHE A 88 -11.55 19.84 9.22
N ILE A 89 -10.40 19.40 9.75
CA ILE A 89 -9.13 19.39 9.03
C ILE A 89 -8.62 17.96 8.93
N ASN A 90 -8.25 17.56 7.72
CA ASN A 90 -7.61 16.27 7.46
C ASN A 90 -6.15 16.27 7.96
N PRO A 91 -5.77 15.41 8.92
CA PRO A 91 -4.42 15.38 9.49
C PRO A 91 -3.35 14.86 8.51
N PHE A 92 -3.76 14.17 7.45
CA PHE A 92 -2.86 13.65 6.40
C PHE A 92 -2.61 14.66 5.28
N GLN A 93 -3.16 15.87 5.38
CA GLN A 93 -3.05 16.88 4.34
C GLN A 93 -1.61 17.42 4.19
N LYS A 94 -1.17 17.64 2.95
CA LYS A 94 0.17 18.17 2.60
C LYS A 94 1.37 17.38 3.17
N THR A 95 1.23 16.08 3.36
CA THR A 95 2.27 15.21 3.94
C THR A 95 3.10 14.42 2.91
N SER A 96 2.79 14.54 1.62
CA SER A 96 3.51 13.87 0.53
C SER A 96 4.98 14.28 0.46
N LEU A 97 5.84 13.32 0.12
CA LEU A 97 7.26 13.51 -0.09
C LEU A 97 7.60 13.52 -1.58
N ARG A 98 8.67 14.23 -1.94
CA ARG A 98 9.20 14.22 -3.30
C ARG A 98 9.75 12.83 -3.62
N GLU A 99 9.22 12.21 -4.67
CA GLU A 99 9.72 10.92 -5.13
C GLU A 99 10.99 11.09 -5.97
N SER A 100 11.99 10.25 -5.71
CA SER A 100 13.11 10.08 -6.63
C SER A 100 12.57 9.46 -7.94
N ARG A 101 12.85 10.06 -9.10
CA ARG A 101 12.51 9.46 -10.40
C ARG A 101 13.29 8.16 -10.57
N LYS A 102 12.66 7.01 -10.30
CA LYS A 102 13.26 5.70 -10.57
C LYS A 102 12.93 5.30 -12.00
N LYS A 103 13.96 4.89 -12.76
CA LYS A 103 13.74 4.24 -14.05
C LYS A 103 12.92 2.97 -13.80
N LYS A 104 11.90 2.73 -14.64
CA LYS A 104 11.18 1.45 -14.63
C LYS A 104 12.21 0.34 -14.77
N LYS A 105 12.03 -0.76 -14.04
CA LYS A 105 12.85 -1.96 -14.22
C LYS A 105 12.48 -2.58 -15.57
N THR A 106 13.23 -2.25 -16.60
CA THR A 106 13.08 -2.83 -17.95
C THR A 106 14.17 -3.86 -18.15
N LEU A 107 13.80 -5.06 -18.60
CA LEU A 107 14.78 -6.06 -19.01
C LEU A 107 15.30 -5.71 -20.40
N THR A 108 16.62 -5.80 -20.59
CA THR A 108 17.19 -5.73 -21.95
C THR A 108 16.82 -6.97 -22.75
N ARG A 109 16.99 -6.90 -24.08
CA ARG A 109 16.74 -8.05 -24.95
C ARG A 109 17.58 -9.26 -24.53
N GLU A 110 18.84 -9.05 -24.17
CA GLU A 110 19.74 -10.11 -23.72
C GLU A 110 19.24 -10.75 -22.41
N GLN A 111 18.77 -9.93 -21.46
CA GLN A 111 18.21 -10.41 -20.19
C GLN A 111 16.94 -11.24 -20.40
N ILE A 112 16.10 -10.87 -21.38
CA ILE A 112 14.90 -11.64 -21.76
C ILE A 112 15.31 -13.00 -22.35
N LEU A 113 16.29 -13.02 -23.26
CA LEU A 113 16.78 -14.26 -23.87
C LEU A 113 17.42 -15.19 -22.83
N ALA A 114 18.22 -14.64 -21.91
CA ALA A 114 18.82 -15.40 -20.82
C ALA A 114 17.74 -16.00 -19.90
N SER A 115 16.75 -15.20 -19.50
CA SER A 115 15.61 -15.66 -18.68
C SER A 115 14.84 -16.80 -19.36
N ARG A 116 14.60 -16.70 -20.67
CA ARG A 116 13.95 -17.76 -21.45
C ARG A 116 14.75 -19.05 -21.48
N LYS A 117 16.08 -18.97 -21.64
CA LYS A 117 16.95 -20.15 -21.62
C LYS A 117 16.86 -20.88 -20.28
N VAL A 118 16.89 -20.14 -19.19
CA VAL A 118 16.73 -20.69 -17.82
C VAL A 118 15.36 -21.34 -17.65
N LEU A 119 14.29 -20.66 -18.06
CA LEU A 119 12.93 -21.21 -18.00
C LEU A 119 12.81 -22.54 -18.76
N ASN A 120 13.36 -22.61 -19.98
CA ASN A 120 13.36 -23.84 -20.78
C ASN A 120 14.11 -24.99 -20.09
N GLN A 121 15.23 -24.71 -19.42
CA GLN A 121 15.95 -25.74 -18.66
C GLN A 121 15.12 -26.31 -17.52
N PHE A 122 14.33 -25.47 -16.82
CA PHE A 122 13.42 -25.94 -15.78
C PHE A 122 12.27 -26.76 -16.35
N ILE A 123 11.67 -26.32 -17.46
CA ILE A 123 10.62 -27.07 -18.17
C ILE A 123 11.11 -28.47 -18.56
N GLU A 124 12.31 -28.59 -19.13
CA GLU A 124 12.86 -29.89 -19.53
C GLU A 124 13.18 -30.79 -18.32
N ARG A 125 13.64 -30.22 -17.21
CA ARG A 125 13.83 -30.97 -15.95
C ARG A 125 12.51 -31.49 -15.39
N GLU A 126 11.45 -30.68 -15.39
CA GLU A 126 10.11 -31.13 -14.95
C GLU A 126 9.55 -32.22 -15.85
N LYS A 127 9.75 -32.13 -17.17
CA LYS A 127 9.35 -33.19 -18.12
C LYS A 127 10.10 -34.49 -17.86
N MET A 128 11.42 -34.45 -17.65
CA MET A 128 12.21 -35.63 -17.30
C MET A 128 11.75 -36.27 -15.98
N GLN A 129 11.45 -35.45 -14.96
CA GLN A 129 10.94 -35.94 -13.67
C GLN A 129 9.52 -36.52 -13.75
N ARG A 130 8.65 -35.97 -14.61
CA ARG A 130 7.30 -36.51 -14.86
C ARG A 130 7.33 -37.76 -15.74
N GLY A 131 8.23 -37.83 -16.72
CA GLY A 131 8.44 -39.02 -17.56
C GLY A 131 8.94 -40.25 -16.80
N TYR A 132 9.60 -40.04 -15.66
CA TYR A 132 10.03 -41.12 -14.75
C TYR A 132 8.91 -41.60 -13.79
N ARG A 133 7.74 -40.92 -13.79
CA ARG A 133 6.56 -41.26 -12.97
C ARG A 133 5.41 -41.86 -13.78
N SER A 134 5.71 -42.54 -14.88
CA SER A 134 4.76 -43.45 -15.53
C SER A 134 5.11 -44.89 -15.12
N PRO A 135 4.10 -45.72 -14.77
CA PRO A 135 4.29 -47.07 -14.22
C PRO A 135 5.00 -48.03 -15.19
#